data_AF-A0AAD5J339-F1
#
_entry.id   AF-A0AAD5J339-F1
#
_cell.length_a   1.000
_cell.length_b   1.000
_cell.length_c   1.000
_cell.angle_alpha   90.00
_cell.angle_beta   90.00
_cell.angle_gamma   90.00
#
_symmetry.space_group_name_H-M   'P 1'
#
loop_
_entity.id
_entity.type
_entity.pdbx_description
1 polymer ?
#
loop_
_entity_poly.entity_id
_entity_poly.type
_entity_poly.pdbx_seq_one_letter_code
_entity_poly.pdbx_strand_id
1 'polypeptide(L)'
;MGFLQKLAVIVIGLSMLCRIVRSVPNTNVTSVLCNSGVYTGGDPFAISLAYVLADLETATSTSKGYDYHNISPYPNAFAYGHAACNNNLTTSDCTACLGAAKTALFASCQTRIGARSVLYDCTIRYEQYPFDD
;
A
#
# COMPACT_ATOMS: atom_id res chain seq x y z
N MET A 1 -8.35 64.79 -32.36
CA MET A 1 -9.06 63.60 -32.90
C MET A 1 -8.03 62.73 -33.57
N GLY A 2 -7.83 61.49 -33.11
CA GLY A 2 -6.87 60.57 -33.75
C GLY A 2 -6.33 59.54 -32.77
N PHE A 3 -7.06 58.44 -32.60
CA PHE A 3 -6.63 57.22 -31.92
C PHE A 3 -5.42 56.60 -32.63
N LEU A 4 -4.41 56.15 -31.89
CA LEU A 4 -3.54 55.06 -32.31
C LEU A 4 -3.43 54.04 -31.17
N GLN A 5 -3.78 52.80 -31.53
CA GLN A 5 -4.15 51.70 -30.66
C GLN A 5 -3.02 51.19 -29.76
N LYS A 6 -3.43 50.76 -28.57
CA LYS A 6 -2.67 49.96 -27.61
C LYS A 6 -2.21 48.66 -28.28
N LEU A 7 -0.89 48.46 -28.40
CA LEU A 7 -0.32 47.13 -28.60
C LEU A 7 -0.33 46.40 -27.25
N ALA A 8 -1.44 45.74 -26.95
CA ALA A 8 -1.49 44.78 -25.86
C ALA A 8 -0.78 43.50 -26.33
N VAL A 9 0.46 43.31 -25.88
CA VAL A 9 1.19 42.05 -26.04
C VAL A 9 0.50 41.02 -25.14
N ILE A 10 -0.36 40.18 -25.74
CA ILE A 10 -0.95 39.04 -25.04
C ILE A 10 0.16 38.00 -24.88
N VAL A 11 0.85 38.05 -23.73
CA VAL A 11 1.63 36.91 -23.26
C VAL A 11 0.61 35.83 -22.92
N ILE A 12 0.35 34.92 -23.87
CA ILE A 12 -0.28 33.64 -23.55
C ILE A 12 0.79 32.88 -22.76
N GLY A 13 0.89 33.22 -21.47
CA GLY A 13 1.64 32.42 -20.53
C GLY A 13 0.97 31.07 -20.54
N LEU A 14 1.63 30.09 -21.16
CA LEU A 14 1.32 28.69 -20.95
C LEU A 14 1.70 28.41 -19.49
N SER A 15 0.83 28.85 -18.57
CA SER A 15 0.87 28.39 -17.19
C SER A 15 0.53 26.92 -17.28
N MET A 16 1.58 26.11 -17.43
CA MET A 16 1.56 24.75 -16.92
C MET A 16 1.33 24.89 -15.41
N LEU A 17 0.09 25.17 -15.01
CA LEU A 17 -0.44 24.67 -13.77
C LEU A 17 -0.26 23.17 -13.94
N CYS A 18 0.85 22.66 -13.42
CA CYS A 18 1.10 21.24 -13.31
C CYS A 18 -0.03 20.74 -12.42
N ARG A 19 -1.17 20.42 -13.04
CA ARG A 19 -2.26 19.74 -12.38
C ARG A 19 -1.66 18.40 -12.06
N ILE A 20 -1.18 18.25 -10.83
CA ILE A 20 -0.89 16.93 -10.30
C ILE A 20 -2.24 16.23 -10.31
N VAL A 21 -2.51 15.47 -11.37
CA VAL A 21 -3.65 14.57 -11.42
C VAL A 21 -3.33 13.49 -10.39
N ARG A 22 -3.84 13.68 -9.16
CA ARG A 22 -3.78 12.64 -8.13
C ARG A 22 -4.82 11.60 -8.52
N SER A 23 -4.39 10.49 -9.11
CA SER A 23 -5.24 9.31 -9.25
C SER A 23 -5.38 8.68 -7.87
N VAL A 24 -6.59 8.61 -7.33
CA VAL A 24 -6.85 7.81 -6.12
C VAL A 24 -6.60 6.34 -6.46
N PRO A 25 -5.89 5.56 -5.62
CA PRO A 25 -5.67 4.15 -5.88
C PRO A 25 -7.02 3.40 -5.90
N ASN A 26 -7.15 2.42 -6.78
CA ASN A 26 -8.32 1.55 -6.81
C ASN A 26 -8.20 0.51 -5.69
N THR A 27 -9.00 0.70 -4.65
CA THR A 27 -9.04 -0.16 -3.46
C THR A 27 -10.16 -1.19 -3.49
N ASN A 28 -10.73 -1.48 -4.67
CA ASN A 28 -11.71 -2.56 -4.81
C ASN A 28 -11.07 -3.90 -4.45
N VAL A 29 -11.70 -4.64 -3.54
CA VAL A 29 -11.20 -5.92 -3.04
C VAL A 29 -11.49 -7.01 -4.06
N THR A 30 -10.44 -7.62 -4.60
CA THR A 30 -10.53 -8.74 -5.54
C THR A 30 -10.69 -10.06 -4.79
N SER A 31 -9.86 -10.29 -3.76
CA SER A 31 -9.93 -11.50 -2.94
C SER A 31 -9.31 -11.30 -1.56
N VAL A 32 -9.83 -12.05 -0.59
CA VAL A 32 -9.21 -12.20 0.73
C VAL A 32 -9.15 -13.68 1.06
N LEU A 33 -7.96 -14.17 1.38
CA LEU A 33 -7.69 -15.55 1.75
C LEU A 33 -7.18 -15.59 3.18
N CYS A 34 -7.76 -16.46 3.99
CA CYS A 34 -7.45 -16.58 5.41
C CYS A 34 -6.95 -18.00 5.70
N ASN A 35 -5.83 -18.12 6.40
CA ASN A 35 -5.33 -19.41 6.87
C ASN A 35 -6.33 -20.04 7.86
N SER A 36 -6.48 -21.36 7.87
CA SER A 36 -7.37 -22.03 8.83
C SER A 36 -6.86 -21.95 10.26
N GLY A 37 -5.55 -21.86 10.46
CA GLY A 37 -4.92 -21.70 11.76
C GLY A 37 -5.18 -20.32 12.38
N VAL A 38 -5.24 -20.28 13.70
CA VAL A 38 -5.48 -19.07 14.49
C VAL A 38 -4.40 -18.92 15.57
N TYR A 39 -3.99 -17.68 15.84
CA TYR A 39 -3.24 -17.35 17.04
C TYR A 39 -4.18 -16.84 18.14
N THR A 40 -3.79 -17.04 19.39
CA THR A 40 -4.62 -16.69 20.55
C THR A 40 -4.04 -15.52 21.35
N GLY A 41 -4.80 -15.02 22.32
CA GLY A 41 -4.30 -14.01 23.26
C GLY A 41 -3.03 -14.48 23.97
N GLY A 42 -2.02 -13.61 24.03
CA GLY A 42 -0.70 -13.92 24.62
C GLY A 42 0.30 -14.58 23.67
N ASP A 43 -0.10 -14.92 22.44
CA ASP A 43 0.83 -15.46 21.44
C ASP A 43 1.86 -14.38 21.02
N PRO A 44 3.18 -14.64 21.14
CA PRO A 44 4.21 -13.70 20.71
C PRO A 44 4.13 -13.35 19.22
N PHE A 45 3.49 -14.19 18.39
CA PHE A 45 3.25 -13.91 16.97
C PHE A 45 2.48 -12.62 16.74
N ALA A 46 1.57 -12.23 17.64
CA ALA A 46 0.79 -11.00 17.48
C ALA A 46 1.68 -9.74 17.40
N ILE A 47 2.80 -9.73 18.14
CA ILE A 47 3.78 -8.63 18.11
C ILE A 47 4.53 -8.63 16.78
N SER A 48 4.97 -9.79 16.32
CA SER A 48 5.62 -9.95 15.01
C SER A 48 4.72 -9.54 13.85
N LEU A 49 3.45 -9.93 13.91
CA LEU A 49 2.46 -9.58 12.91
C LEU A 49 2.23 -8.06 12.86
N ALA A 50 2.10 -7.42 14.02
CA ALA A 50 1.94 -5.97 14.10
C ALA A 50 3.15 -5.23 13.50
N TYR A 51 4.36 -5.70 13.79
CA TYR A 51 5.60 -5.16 13.22
C TYR A 51 5.60 -5.30 11.68
N VAL A 52 5.44 -6.53 11.18
CA VAL A 52 5.63 -6.79 9.75
C VAL A 52 4.59 -6.03 8.91
N LEU A 53 3.33 -5.96 9.35
CA LEU A 53 2.30 -5.23 8.61
C LEU A 53 2.55 -3.71 8.59
N ALA A 54 3.01 -3.12 9.69
CA ALA A 54 3.34 -1.70 9.73
C ALA A 54 4.56 -1.38 8.84
N ASP A 55 5.55 -2.26 8.85
CA ASP A 55 6.74 -2.13 8.02
C ASP A 55 6.40 -2.25 6.52
N LEU A 56 5.62 -3.25 6.13
CA LEU A 56 5.13 -3.41 4.75
C LEU A 56 4.41 -2.16 4.24
N GLU A 57 3.49 -1.56 5.01
CA GLU A 57 2.76 -0.34 4.60
C GLU A 57 3.67 0.85 4.31
N THR A 58 4.78 0.97 5.05
CA THR A 58 5.69 2.12 4.97
C THR A 58 6.83 1.92 3.98
N ALA A 59 7.42 0.73 3.93
CA ALA A 59 8.60 0.43 3.12
C ALA A 59 8.28 0.07 1.66
N THR A 60 7.11 -0.51 1.37
CA THR A 60 6.77 -0.96 0.00
C THR A 60 6.81 0.19 -1.00
N SER A 61 6.28 1.35 -0.62
CA SER A 61 6.14 2.53 -1.49
C SER A 61 7.47 3.15 -1.93
N THR A 62 8.57 2.85 -1.22
CA THR A 62 9.92 3.34 -1.51
C THR A 62 10.87 2.22 -1.97
N SER A 63 10.39 0.98 -1.94
CA SER A 63 11.13 -0.18 -2.41
C SER A 63 11.13 -0.27 -3.92
N LYS A 64 12.17 -0.93 -4.47
CA LYS A 64 12.34 -1.08 -5.90
C LYS A 64 11.13 -1.78 -6.51
N GLY A 65 10.47 -1.14 -7.47
CA GLY A 65 9.32 -1.71 -8.17
C GLY A 65 8.08 -1.87 -7.30
N TYR A 66 8.00 -1.13 -6.18
CA TYR A 66 6.87 -1.19 -5.26
C TYR A 66 6.59 -2.62 -4.77
N ASP A 67 7.65 -3.42 -4.61
CA ASP A 67 7.61 -4.83 -4.21
C ASP A 67 8.57 -4.99 -3.04
N TYR A 68 8.05 -5.49 -1.91
CA TYR A 68 8.79 -5.53 -0.67
C TYR A 68 8.43 -6.73 0.19
N HIS A 69 9.47 -7.38 0.71
CA HIS A 69 9.40 -8.52 1.62
C HIS A 69 10.14 -8.19 2.90
N ASN A 70 9.59 -8.62 4.04
CA ASN A 70 10.31 -8.56 5.30
C ASN A 70 9.90 -9.68 6.25
N ILE A 71 10.75 -9.91 7.25
CA ILE A 71 10.53 -10.85 8.35
C ILE A 71 10.65 -10.06 9.64
N SER A 72 9.76 -10.31 10.60
CA SER A 72 9.86 -9.66 11.90
C SER A 72 11.20 -9.98 12.59
N PRO A 73 11.77 -9.06 13.39
CA PRO A 73 13.06 -9.28 14.05
C PRO A 73 12.94 -10.08 15.36
N TYR A 74 11.80 -10.71 15.62
CA TYR A 74 11.49 -11.35 16.92
C TYR A 74 11.58 -12.88 16.82
N PRO A 75 12.68 -13.49 17.32
CA PRO A 75 12.98 -14.91 17.07
C PRO A 75 12.06 -15.90 17.78
N ASN A 76 11.25 -15.44 18.74
CA ASN A 76 10.32 -16.30 19.45
C ASN A 76 9.13 -16.76 18.58
N ALA A 77 8.73 -15.95 17.61
CA ALA A 77 7.65 -16.25 16.68
C ALA A 77 7.72 -15.30 15.48
N PHE A 78 8.38 -15.71 14.40
CA PHE A 78 8.52 -14.87 13.21
C PHE A 78 7.18 -14.63 12.51
N ALA A 79 7.04 -13.45 11.92
CA ALA A 79 6.02 -13.18 10.91
C ALA A 79 6.73 -12.82 9.61
N TYR A 80 6.32 -13.49 8.54
CA TYR A 80 6.81 -13.27 7.18
C TYR A 80 5.79 -12.43 6.44
N GLY A 81 6.24 -11.45 5.68
CA GLY A 81 5.37 -10.50 5.02
C GLY A 81 5.83 -10.16 3.61
N HIS A 82 4.86 -9.98 2.72
CA HIS A 82 5.01 -9.45 1.38
C HIS A 82 3.95 -8.38 1.13
N ALA A 83 4.35 -7.30 0.48
CA ALA A 83 3.42 -6.33 -0.08
C ALA A 83 3.92 -5.84 -1.43
N ALA A 84 2.96 -5.59 -2.33
CA ALA A 84 3.25 -4.99 -3.61
C ALA A 84 2.16 -4.01 -4.03
N CYS A 85 2.56 -2.98 -4.78
CA CYS A 85 1.65 -2.01 -5.40
C CYS A 85 1.86 -1.93 -6.91
N ASN A 86 0.85 -1.43 -7.62
CA ASN A 86 0.96 -1.05 -9.02
C ASN A 86 2.02 0.05 -9.19
N ASN A 87 2.96 -0.16 -10.12
CA ASN A 87 4.08 0.75 -10.39
C ASN A 87 3.67 2.16 -10.87
N ASN A 88 2.42 2.33 -11.29
CA ASN A 88 1.88 3.62 -11.70
C ASN A 88 1.39 4.48 -10.54
N LEU A 89 1.36 3.95 -9.31
CA LEU A 89 0.94 4.71 -8.13
C LEU A 89 2.03 5.66 -7.65
N THR A 90 1.61 6.74 -7.00
CA THR A 90 2.52 7.54 -6.18
C THR A 90 2.84 6.80 -4.88
N THR A 91 3.91 7.22 -4.20
CA THR A 91 4.28 6.71 -2.88
C THR A 91 3.11 6.79 -1.89
N SER A 92 2.40 7.92 -1.89
CA SER A 92 1.23 8.13 -1.01
C SER A 92 0.05 7.22 -1.38
N ASP A 93 -0.19 7.01 -2.68
CA ASP A 93 -1.31 6.17 -3.14
C ASP A 93 -1.03 4.68 -2.86
N CYS A 94 0.23 4.24 -2.99
CA CYS A 94 0.61 2.87 -2.60
C CYS A 94 0.37 2.64 -1.10
N THR A 95 0.86 3.54 -0.23
CA THR A 95 0.61 3.42 1.22
C THR A 95 -0.88 3.44 1.55
N ALA A 96 -1.67 4.30 0.91
CA ALA A 96 -3.12 4.33 1.09
C ALA A 96 -3.79 3.02 0.64
N CYS A 97 -3.36 2.44 -0.48
CA CYS A 97 -3.86 1.16 -0.96
C CYS A 97 -3.54 0.03 0.03
N LEU A 98 -2.30 -0.05 0.51
CA LEU A 98 -1.88 -1.08 1.47
C LEU A 98 -2.63 -0.96 2.81
N GLY A 99 -2.89 0.26 3.28
CA GLY A 99 -3.74 0.48 4.46
C GLY A 99 -5.18 -0.02 4.26
N ALA A 100 -5.74 0.16 3.06
CA ALA A 100 -7.05 -0.41 2.71
C ALA A 100 -6.99 -1.94 2.63
N ALA A 101 -5.93 -2.51 2.03
CA ALA A 101 -5.72 -3.95 1.93
C ALA A 101 -5.62 -4.61 3.31
N LYS A 102 -4.85 -4.02 4.24
CA LYS A 102 -4.75 -4.44 5.64
C LYS A 102 -6.10 -4.36 6.36
N THR A 103 -6.87 -3.30 6.11
CA THR A 103 -8.21 -3.15 6.71
C THR A 103 -9.14 -4.29 6.25
N ALA A 104 -9.19 -4.57 4.95
CA ALA A 104 -9.97 -5.67 4.38
C ALA A 104 -9.51 -7.04 4.91
N LEU A 105 -8.19 -7.19 5.09
CA LEU A 105 -7.59 -8.38 5.66
C LEU A 105 -8.12 -8.62 7.08
N PHE A 106 -8.01 -7.65 8.00
CA PHE A 106 -8.43 -7.84 9.39
C PHE A 106 -9.94 -7.98 9.56
N ALA A 107 -10.73 -7.31 8.71
CA ALA A 107 -12.18 -7.47 8.69
C ALA A 107 -12.60 -8.92 8.40
N SER A 108 -11.84 -9.64 7.57
CA SER A 108 -12.17 -10.99 7.13
C SER A 108 -11.46 -12.09 7.93
N CYS A 109 -10.18 -11.89 8.23
CA CYS A 109 -9.32 -12.94 8.78
C CYS A 109 -9.11 -12.85 10.30
N GLN A 110 -9.38 -11.71 10.93
CA GLN A 110 -9.28 -11.53 12.39
C GLN A 110 -7.91 -12.02 12.94
N THR A 111 -7.87 -13.17 13.64
CA THR A 111 -6.69 -13.72 14.32
C THR A 111 -6.05 -14.90 13.58
N ARG A 112 -6.10 -14.94 12.25
CA ARG A 112 -5.45 -16.01 11.49
C ARG A 112 -3.92 -15.91 11.57
N ILE A 113 -3.26 -17.06 11.54
CA ILE A 113 -1.78 -17.12 11.48
C ILE A 113 -1.21 -16.71 10.11
N GLY A 114 -2.09 -16.52 9.13
CA GLY A 114 -1.75 -16.15 7.78
C GLY A 114 -2.95 -15.59 7.04
N ALA A 115 -2.70 -14.61 6.18
CA ALA A 115 -3.74 -14.03 5.36
C ALA A 115 -3.15 -13.29 4.15
N ARG A 116 -3.93 -13.24 3.08
CA ARG A 116 -3.66 -12.45 1.88
C ARG A 116 -4.87 -11.61 1.52
N SER A 117 -4.66 -10.34 1.23
CA SER A 117 -5.67 -9.41 0.73
C SER A 117 -5.17 -8.82 -0.58
N VAL A 118 -5.92 -9.06 -1.66
CA VAL A 118 -5.62 -8.58 -3.01
C VAL A 118 -6.68 -7.54 -3.37
N LEU A 119 -6.24 -6.30 -3.52
CA LEU A 119 -7.01 -5.19 -4.07
C LEU A 119 -6.58 -4.97 -5.52
N TYR A 120 -7.30 -4.13 -6.25
CA TYR A 120 -7.01 -3.88 -7.65
C TYR A 120 -5.58 -3.33 -7.88
N ASP A 121 -5.14 -2.36 -7.08
CA ASP A 121 -3.82 -1.74 -7.24
C ASP A 121 -2.75 -2.20 -6.23
N CYS A 122 -3.06 -3.09 -5.30
CA CYS A 122 -2.08 -3.58 -4.32
C CYS A 122 -2.45 -4.92 -3.70
N THR A 123 -1.46 -5.58 -3.13
CA THR A 123 -1.61 -6.83 -2.36
C THR A 123 -0.81 -6.74 -1.07
N ILE A 124 -1.33 -7.38 -0.02
CA ILE A 124 -0.58 -7.63 1.22
C ILE A 124 -0.81 -9.07 1.65
N ARG A 125 0.28 -9.74 2.03
CA ARG A 125 0.27 -11.11 2.53
C ARG A 125 1.16 -11.24 3.74
N TYR A 126 0.71 -11.98 4.74
CA TYR A 126 1.58 -12.49 5.79
C TYR A 126 1.31 -13.96 6.08
N GLU A 127 2.31 -14.62 6.63
CA GLU A 127 2.23 -15.98 7.13
C GLU A 127 3.13 -16.15 8.36
N GLN A 128 2.86 -17.16 9.18
CA GLN A 128 3.74 -17.59 10.27
C GLN A 128 4.89 -18.50 9.80
N TYR A 129 5.02 -18.71 8.49
CA TYR A 129 6.05 -19.52 7.85
C TYR A 129 6.61 -18.80 6.60
N PRO A 130 7.84 -19.14 6.17
CA PRO A 130 8.39 -18.61 4.92
C PRO A 130 7.53 -18.97 3.71
N PHE A 131 7.40 -18.03 2.77
CA PHE A 131 6.70 -18.24 1.50
C PHE A 131 7.35 -17.42 0.39
N ASP A 132 7.06 -17.82 -0.85
CA ASP A 132 7.36 -17.07 -2.07
C ASP A 132 6.02 -16.64 -2.71
N ASP A 133 5.97 -15.44 -3.30
CA ASP A 133 4.84 -14.89 -4.07
C ASP A 133 5.20 -14.66 -5.55
#